data_AF-A0A5C9E987-F1
#
_entry.id   AF-A0A5C9E987-F1
#
_cell.length_a   1.000
_cell.length_b   1.000
_cell.length_c   1.000
_cell.angle_alpha   90.00
_cell.angle_beta   90.00
_cell.angle_gamma   90.00
#
_symmetry.space_group_name_H-M   'P 1'
#
loop_
_entity.id
_entity.type
_entity.pdbx_description
1 polymer ?
#
loop_
_entity_poly.entity_id
_entity_poly.type
_entity_poly.pdbx_seq_one_letter_code
_entity_poly.pdbx_strand_id
1 'polypeptide(L)'
;MKLKSGMTQKGKYQILSYFIDDDLIFYKSINRNKKLIAFSLLKVKSLSEILQKLLDLLLNDMVSYFSFQIDVYQAKILIFCIESMNRANIKNLFKIIKKKLISNNSIEILNGKELEKHYTNILDYTIDPDARLKKNNEKTLILENNEKNVKIKYFKLNLTSVPQKESFITSFTKMLENFKMRARIVFSFKINKNYQIILTAYLIILIEKEEKINSFLKEVNNFYENLLLSGEELDLGDLAYILWRLPVIDSYFDFNDLSSFFNDDYKSKYIKISSYLVDKCRENGIPSLRINENMILVNKKILFIMNIQ
;
A
#
# COMPACT_ATOMS: atom_id res chain seq x y z
N MET A 1 50.28 6.05 -28.70
CA MET A 1 49.43 5.22 -29.59
C MET A 1 49.42 3.79 -29.06
N LYS A 2 48.34 3.39 -28.37
CA LYS A 2 47.77 2.03 -28.29
C LYS A 2 46.61 2.08 -27.29
N LEU A 3 45.41 2.02 -27.85
CA LEU A 3 44.15 1.83 -27.13
C LEU A 3 44.23 0.50 -26.37
N LYS A 4 43.92 0.51 -25.07
CA LYS A 4 43.42 -0.68 -24.37
C LYS A 4 41.92 -0.51 -24.19
N SER A 5 41.21 -1.30 -24.96
CA SER A 5 39.77 -1.55 -24.89
C SER A 5 39.36 -2.17 -23.57
N GLY A 6 38.19 -1.77 -23.09
CA GLY A 6 37.23 -2.69 -22.47
C GLY A 6 37.40 -2.96 -20.99
N MET A 7 36.66 -2.20 -20.18
CA MET A 7 35.61 -2.72 -19.30
C MET A 7 34.90 -1.50 -18.71
N THR A 8 33.77 -1.11 -19.30
CA THR A 8 32.82 -0.23 -18.61
C THR A 8 32.42 -0.92 -17.31
N GLN A 9 32.95 -0.44 -16.18
CA GLN A 9 32.44 -0.79 -14.86
C GLN A 9 30.93 -0.49 -14.89
N LYS A 10 30.10 -1.54 -14.87
CA LYS A 10 28.66 -1.38 -14.65
C LYS A 10 28.54 -0.63 -13.33
N GLY A 11 28.13 0.64 -13.40
CA GLY A 11 27.90 1.45 -12.21
C GLY A 11 27.00 0.68 -11.26
N LYS A 12 27.39 0.58 -9.98
CA LYS A 12 26.50 0.07 -8.94
C LYS A 12 25.20 0.86 -9.04
N TYR A 13 24.08 0.20 -9.31
CA TYR A 13 22.77 0.82 -9.14
C TYR A 13 22.64 1.18 -7.66
N GLN A 14 22.66 2.48 -7.35
CA GLN A 14 22.36 2.94 -6.01
C GLN A 14 20.87 2.65 -5.78
N ILE A 15 20.57 1.70 -4.89
CA ILE A 15 19.22 1.14 -4.72
C ILE A 15 18.20 2.23 -4.34
N LEU A 16 18.66 3.29 -3.67
CA LEU A 16 17.82 4.35 -3.14
C LEU A 16 18.43 5.73 -3.46
N SER A 17 17.67 6.57 -4.17
CA SER A 17 17.99 7.99 -4.34
C SER A 17 16.86 8.83 -3.75
N TYR A 18 16.99 9.16 -2.47
CA TYR A 18 16.03 9.98 -1.73
C TYR A 18 16.72 11.09 -0.95
N PHE A 19 15.94 12.07 -0.51
CA PHE A 19 16.34 12.99 0.54
C PHE A 19 15.20 13.18 1.53
N ILE A 20 15.55 13.55 2.75
CA ILE A 20 14.60 13.79 3.83
C ILE A 20 14.52 15.29 4.09
N ASP A 21 13.32 15.75 4.35
CA ASP A 21 12.98 17.14 4.56
C ASP A 21 11.87 17.20 5.61
N ASP A 22 12.30 17.37 6.86
CA ASP A 22 11.47 17.30 8.07
C ASP A 22 10.71 15.95 8.20
N ASP A 23 9.41 15.98 7.91
CA ASP A 23 8.46 14.88 8.05
C ASP A 23 8.22 14.13 6.72
N LEU A 24 8.97 14.47 5.67
CA LEU A 24 8.78 13.98 4.31
C LEU A 24 10.06 13.36 3.73
N ILE A 25 9.88 12.24 3.05
CA ILE A 25 10.90 11.59 2.22
C ILE A 25 10.57 11.86 0.77
N PHE A 26 11.48 12.51 0.06
CA PHE A 26 11.31 12.85 -1.34
C PHE A 26 12.06 11.87 -2.24
N TYR A 27 11.36 11.41 -3.28
CA TYR A 27 11.90 10.70 -4.42
C TYR A 27 11.73 11.52 -5.69
N LYS A 28 12.78 11.58 -6.51
CA LYS A 28 12.64 11.99 -7.90
C LYS A 28 12.21 10.77 -8.70
N SER A 29 11.04 10.85 -9.33
CA SER A 29 10.64 9.81 -10.28
C SER A 29 11.69 9.73 -11.40
N ILE A 30 12.10 8.51 -11.74
CA ILE A 30 13.01 8.24 -12.88
C ILE A 30 12.29 8.53 -14.22
N ASN A 31 10.96 8.66 -14.20
CA ASN A 31 10.16 8.91 -15.39
C ASN A 31 10.37 10.33 -15.95
N ARG A 32 10.30 10.45 -17.29
CA ARG A 32 10.45 11.71 -18.04
C ARG A 32 9.44 12.80 -17.65
N ASN A 33 8.32 12.41 -17.03
CA ASN A 33 7.36 13.31 -16.41
C ASN A 33 7.91 13.70 -15.03
N LYS A 34 8.45 14.92 -14.90
CA LYS A 34 9.14 15.51 -13.73
C LYS A 34 8.29 15.62 -12.43
N LYS A 35 7.50 14.59 -12.07
CA LYS A 35 6.76 14.54 -10.82
C LYS A 35 7.71 14.18 -9.68
N LEU A 36 7.62 14.96 -8.62
CA LEU A 36 8.19 14.65 -7.32
C LEU A 36 7.19 13.80 -6.55
N ILE A 37 7.71 12.75 -5.92
CA ILE A 37 6.95 11.84 -5.08
C ILE A 37 7.44 12.08 -3.65
N ALA A 38 6.53 12.27 -2.70
CA ALA A 38 6.89 12.42 -1.30
C ALA A 38 6.06 11.51 -0.40
N PHE A 39 6.71 10.92 0.59
CA PHE A 39 6.10 10.04 1.57
C PHE A 39 6.20 10.62 2.96
N SER A 40 5.16 10.41 3.76
CA SER A 40 5.22 10.58 5.22
C SER A 40 4.85 9.26 5.89
N LEU A 41 5.51 8.94 7.00
CA LEU A 41 5.21 7.77 7.82
C LEU A 41 4.65 8.21 9.17
N LEU A 42 3.62 7.51 9.63
CA LEU A 42 2.90 7.82 10.85
C LEU A 42 2.73 6.56 11.68
N LYS A 43 3.01 6.60 12.98
CA LYS A 43 2.62 5.54 13.90
C LYS A 43 1.19 5.80 14.34
N VAL A 44 0.38 4.74 14.34
CA VAL A 44 -1.05 4.83 14.67
C VAL A 44 -1.44 3.69 15.59
N LYS A 45 -2.31 3.97 16.57
CA LYS A 45 -2.79 2.91 17.49
C LYS A 45 -3.83 2.01 16.80
N SER A 46 -4.78 2.62 16.09
CA SER A 46 -5.81 1.94 15.33
C SER A 46 -6.02 2.60 13.96
N LEU A 47 -6.20 1.80 12.91
CA LEU A 47 -6.58 2.31 11.59
C LEU A 47 -8.02 2.84 11.59
N SER A 48 -8.94 2.18 12.30
CA SER A 48 -10.36 2.55 12.32
C SER A 48 -10.60 3.99 12.80
N GLU A 49 -9.77 4.49 13.71
CA GLU A 49 -9.87 5.87 14.22
C GLU A 49 -9.58 6.96 13.18
N ILE A 50 -8.90 6.60 12.08
CA ILE A 50 -8.36 7.56 11.11
C ILE A 50 -8.72 7.22 9.66
N LEU A 51 -9.18 6.00 9.38
CA LEU A 51 -9.43 5.49 8.03
C LEU A 51 -10.35 6.43 7.26
N GLN A 52 -11.45 6.86 7.88
CA GLN A 52 -12.38 7.82 7.29
C GLN A 52 -11.69 9.10 6.80
N LYS A 53 -10.83 9.70 7.64
CA LYS A 53 -10.08 10.91 7.26
C LYS A 53 -9.14 10.63 6.08
N LEU A 54 -8.51 9.46 6.04
CA LEU A 54 -7.60 9.07 4.97
C LEU A 54 -8.34 8.84 3.64
N LEU A 55 -9.50 8.19 3.68
CA LEU A 55 -10.37 8.03 2.51
C LEU A 55 -10.82 9.40 1.99
N ASP A 56 -11.18 10.33 2.87
CA ASP A 56 -11.54 11.70 2.47
C ASP A 56 -10.35 12.45 1.84
N LEU A 57 -9.13 12.33 2.40
CA LEU A 57 -7.93 12.90 1.80
C LEU A 57 -7.66 12.34 0.39
N LEU A 58 -7.89 11.04 0.22
CA LEU A 58 -7.70 10.34 -1.05
C LEU A 58 -8.76 10.76 -2.09
N LEU A 59 -10.04 10.87 -1.70
CA LEU A 59 -11.13 11.32 -2.58
C LEU A 59 -10.99 12.80 -3.01
N ASN A 60 -10.33 13.62 -2.19
CA ASN A 60 -10.06 15.03 -2.49
C ASN A 60 -8.71 15.24 -3.22
N ASP A 61 -8.09 14.18 -3.76
CA ASP A 61 -6.80 14.21 -4.45
C ASP A 61 -5.66 14.87 -3.63
N MET A 62 -5.77 14.88 -2.30
CA MET A 62 -4.74 15.45 -1.42
C MET A 62 -3.56 14.49 -1.25
N VAL A 63 -3.83 13.19 -1.36
CA VAL A 63 -2.84 12.10 -1.39
C VAL A 63 -3.10 11.23 -2.61
N SER A 64 -2.03 10.72 -3.22
CA SER A 64 -2.13 9.83 -4.39
C SER A 64 -2.49 8.41 -3.98
N TYR A 65 -2.00 7.97 -2.83
CA TYR A 65 -2.40 6.73 -2.17
C TYR A 65 -2.01 6.78 -0.68
N PHE A 66 -2.56 5.86 0.10
CA PHE A 66 -2.06 5.54 1.43
C PHE A 66 -2.00 4.04 1.65
N SER A 67 -1.10 3.59 2.51
CA SER A 67 -0.91 2.19 2.86
C SER A 67 -0.85 2.02 4.36
N PHE A 68 -1.64 1.10 4.89
CA PHE A 68 -1.58 0.67 6.28
C PHE A 68 -0.78 -0.62 6.37
N GLN A 69 0.25 -0.62 7.22
CA GLN A 69 1.14 -1.77 7.42
C GLN A 69 1.03 -2.26 8.86
N ILE A 70 0.86 -3.57 8.98
CA ILE A 70 0.87 -4.31 10.24
C ILE A 70 2.12 -5.17 10.21
N ASP A 71 3.13 -4.71 10.94
CA ASP A 71 4.31 -5.49 11.24
C ASP A 71 4.00 -6.36 12.46
N VAL A 72 4.09 -7.68 12.31
CA VAL A 72 3.64 -8.66 13.34
C VAL A 72 4.26 -8.39 14.72
N TYR A 73 5.47 -7.84 14.76
CA TYR A 73 6.21 -7.57 16.01
C TYR A 73 6.47 -6.08 16.28
N GLN A 74 5.95 -5.17 15.45
CA GLN A 74 6.20 -3.73 15.60
C GLN A 74 4.90 -2.91 15.65
N ALA A 75 5.06 -1.60 15.79
CA ALA A 75 3.96 -0.66 15.69
C ALA A 75 3.30 -0.72 14.31
N LYS A 76 1.99 -0.50 14.28
CA LYS A 76 1.24 -0.25 13.06
C LYS A 76 1.69 1.08 12.48
N ILE A 77 2.08 1.07 11.22
CA ILE A 77 2.54 2.28 10.54
C ILE A 77 1.58 2.57 9.39
N LEU A 78 1.27 3.84 9.20
CA LEU A 78 0.57 4.35 8.05
C LEU A 78 1.59 5.10 7.18
N ILE A 79 1.50 4.91 5.87
CA ILE A 79 2.23 5.70 4.88
C ILE A 79 1.20 6.39 4.00
N PHE A 80 1.43 7.64 3.66
CA PHE A 80 0.74 8.24 2.53
C PHE A 80 1.72 8.90 1.58
N CYS A 81 1.30 8.98 0.32
CA CYS A 81 2.07 9.52 -0.78
C CYS A 81 1.40 10.78 -1.33
N ILE A 82 2.20 11.80 -1.60
CA ILE A 82 1.78 13.02 -2.30
C ILE A 82 2.63 13.15 -3.56
N GLU A 83 1.99 13.30 -4.71
CA GLU A 83 2.66 13.59 -5.97
C GLU A 83 2.40 15.03 -6.41
N SER A 84 3.45 15.72 -6.84
CA SER A 84 3.29 17.02 -7.50
C SER A 84 4.48 17.34 -8.39
N MET A 85 4.31 18.29 -9.32
CA MET A 85 5.42 18.82 -10.13
C MET A 85 6.34 19.75 -9.31
N ASN A 86 5.87 20.26 -8.16
CA ASN A 86 6.59 21.24 -7.34
C ASN A 86 6.64 20.82 -5.86
N ARG A 87 7.83 20.85 -5.24
CA ARG A 87 8.07 20.59 -3.81
C ARG A 87 7.24 21.51 -2.91
N ALA A 88 7.06 22.79 -3.27
CA ALA A 88 6.27 23.74 -2.48
C ALA A 88 4.81 23.31 -2.36
N ASN A 89 4.23 22.78 -3.43
CA ASN A 89 2.85 22.26 -3.43
C ASN A 89 2.73 21.04 -2.52
N ILE A 90 3.71 20.12 -2.59
CA ILE A 90 3.78 18.97 -1.68
C ILE A 90 3.81 19.43 -0.22
N LYS A 91 4.69 20.38 0.11
CA LYS A 91 4.78 20.91 1.49
C LYS A 91 3.48 21.56 1.95
N ASN A 92 2.81 22.32 1.08
CA ASN A 92 1.55 22.98 1.42
C ASN A 92 0.43 21.96 1.64
N LEU A 93 0.27 20.97 0.75
CA LEU A 93 -0.67 19.87 0.92
C LEU A 93 -0.40 19.10 2.22
N PHE A 94 0.88 18.76 2.46
CA PHE A 94 1.28 18.06 3.67
C PHE A 94 0.93 18.85 4.94
N LYS A 95 1.12 20.18 4.98
CA LYS A 95 0.70 21.02 6.12
C LYS A 95 -0.80 20.93 6.37
N ILE A 96 -1.63 20.92 5.32
CA ILE A 96 -3.08 20.78 5.44
C ILE A 96 -3.45 19.39 5.96
N ILE A 97 -2.84 18.34 5.40
CA ILE A 97 -3.03 16.95 5.85
C ILE A 97 -2.64 16.80 7.32
N LYS A 98 -1.45 17.28 7.69
CA LYS A 98 -0.94 17.28 9.06
C LYS A 98 -1.92 17.94 10.02
N LYS A 99 -2.48 19.10 9.66
CA LYS A 99 -3.52 19.77 10.47
C LYS A 99 -4.80 18.94 10.61
N LYS A 100 -5.25 18.26 9.54
CA LYS A 100 -6.44 17.39 9.56
C LYS A 100 -6.25 16.12 10.40
N LEU A 101 -5.02 15.60 10.44
CA LEU A 101 -4.67 14.37 11.18
C LEU A 101 -4.34 14.62 12.66
N ILE A 102 -3.53 15.64 12.99
CA ILE A 102 -3.04 15.92 14.36
C ILE A 102 -4.14 16.34 15.35
N SER A 103 -5.35 16.67 14.88
CA SER A 103 -6.49 16.82 15.78
C SER A 103 -6.83 15.55 16.58
N ASN A 104 -6.19 14.42 16.27
CA ASN A 104 -6.31 13.16 17.00
C ASN A 104 -4.97 12.80 17.70
N ASN A 105 -4.97 12.66 19.03
CA ASN A 105 -3.79 12.34 19.85
C ASN A 105 -3.25 10.91 19.65
N SER A 106 -3.87 10.09 18.79
CA SER A 106 -3.47 8.71 18.51
C SER A 106 -2.49 8.54 17.34
N ILE A 107 -2.03 9.65 16.74
CA ILE A 107 -1.17 9.68 15.56
C ILE A 107 0.15 10.39 15.89
N GLU A 108 1.26 9.73 15.63
CA GLU A 108 2.60 10.30 15.69
C GLU A 108 3.18 10.36 14.28
N ILE A 109 3.52 11.56 13.79
CA ILE A 109 4.19 11.75 12.50
C ILE A 109 5.69 11.62 12.71
N LEU A 110 6.33 10.69 11.97
CA LEU A 110 7.76 10.47 12.07
C LEU A 110 8.53 11.56 11.32
N ASN A 111 9.70 11.92 11.84
CA ASN A 111 10.56 12.94 11.26
C ASN A 111 12.05 12.54 11.30
N GLY A 112 12.85 13.20 10.46
CA GLY A 112 14.31 13.09 10.45
C GLY A 112 14.83 11.66 10.43
N LYS A 113 15.70 11.32 11.40
CA LYS A 113 16.37 10.00 11.49
C LYS A 113 15.38 8.86 11.74
N GLU A 114 14.31 9.13 12.49
CA GLU A 114 13.31 8.09 12.79
C GLU A 114 12.50 7.75 11.55
N LEU A 115 12.10 8.78 10.80
CA LEU A 115 11.48 8.63 9.49
C LEU A 115 12.36 7.83 8.52
N GLU A 116 13.66 8.16 8.45
CA GLU A 116 14.63 7.44 7.63
C GLU A 116 14.72 5.96 7.99
N LYS A 117 14.86 5.67 9.29
CA LYS A 117 14.96 4.31 9.82
C LYS A 117 13.73 3.50 9.44
N HIS A 118 12.53 4.02 9.64
CA HIS A 118 11.30 3.29 9.29
C HIS A 118 11.11 3.11 7.78
N TYR A 119 11.59 4.07 6.98
CA TYR A 119 11.50 3.99 5.53
C TYR A 119 12.42 2.94 4.93
N THR A 120 13.69 2.94 5.35
CA THR A 120 14.76 2.03 4.89
C THR A 120 14.69 0.64 5.51
N ASN A 121 13.81 0.43 6.50
CA ASN A 121 13.62 -0.87 7.14
C ASN A 121 12.52 -1.70 6.46
N ILE A 122 12.87 -2.94 6.14
CA ILE A 122 11.93 -4.02 5.84
C ILE A 122 11.96 -4.98 7.01
N LEU A 123 10.89 -5.03 7.83
CA LEU A 123 10.74 -6.04 8.91
C LEU A 123 11.98 -6.16 9.82
N ASP A 124 12.38 -5.04 10.44
CA ASP A 124 13.60 -4.89 11.27
C ASP A 124 14.94 -5.00 10.53
N TYR A 125 14.94 -5.32 9.24
CA TYR A 125 16.15 -5.33 8.43
C TYR A 125 16.39 -3.96 7.79
N THR A 126 17.39 -3.25 8.30
CA THR A 126 17.87 -2.00 7.70
C THR A 126 18.61 -2.28 6.41
N ILE A 127 18.16 -1.66 5.32
CA ILE A 127 18.85 -1.74 4.04
C ILE A 127 20.02 -0.76 4.06
N ASP A 128 21.24 -1.29 3.95
CA ASP A 128 22.44 -0.49 3.69
C ASP A 128 22.33 0.13 2.28
N PRO A 129 22.61 1.44 2.12
CA PRO A 129 22.71 2.07 0.80
C PRO A 129 23.63 1.32 -0.21
N ASP A 130 24.64 0.60 0.28
CA ASP A 130 25.58 -0.21 -0.51
C ASP A 130 25.16 -1.69 -0.66
N ALA A 131 24.00 -2.08 -0.13
CA ALA A 131 23.49 -3.45 -0.22
C ALA A 131 23.41 -3.90 -1.68
N ARG A 132 23.65 -5.20 -1.92
CA ARG A 132 23.50 -5.81 -3.24
C ARG A 132 22.16 -6.54 -3.30
N LEU A 133 21.48 -6.37 -4.41
CA LEU A 133 20.24 -7.09 -4.70
C LEU A 133 20.53 -8.20 -5.72
N LYS A 134 20.16 -9.44 -5.39
CA LYS A 134 20.21 -10.58 -6.31
C LYS A 134 18.84 -11.20 -6.45
N LYS A 135 18.53 -11.67 -7.65
CA LYS A 135 17.38 -12.53 -7.90
C LYS A 135 17.82 -13.99 -7.68
N ASN A 136 17.02 -14.76 -6.97
CA ASN A 136 17.13 -16.21 -6.98
C ASN A 136 16.05 -16.78 -7.90
N ASN A 137 16.30 -17.94 -8.50
CA ASN A 137 15.38 -18.61 -9.43
C ASN A 137 14.04 -19.02 -8.78
N GLU A 138 13.88 -18.83 -7.47
CA GLU A 138 12.79 -19.34 -6.63
C GLU A 138 11.84 -18.24 -6.13
N LYS A 139 11.54 -17.24 -6.97
CA LYS A 139 10.59 -16.15 -6.63
C LYS A 139 10.99 -15.35 -5.38
N THR A 140 12.29 -15.17 -5.13
CA THR A 140 12.80 -14.42 -3.97
C THR A 140 13.80 -13.35 -4.38
N LEU A 141 13.75 -12.22 -3.67
CA LEU A 141 14.82 -11.22 -3.70
C LEU A 141 15.78 -11.48 -2.55
N ILE A 142 17.07 -11.54 -2.86
CA ILE A 142 18.12 -11.64 -1.85
C ILE A 142 18.73 -10.25 -1.67
N LEU A 143 18.58 -9.71 -0.47
CA LEU A 143 19.32 -8.53 -0.01
C LEU A 143 20.60 -9.01 0.67
N GLU A 144 21.75 -8.73 0.07
CA GLU A 144 23.05 -8.98 0.64
C GLU A 144 23.57 -7.69 1.29
N ASN A 145 23.61 -7.66 2.61
CA ASN A 145 24.33 -6.64 3.37
C ASN A 145 25.65 -7.23 3.88
N ASN A 146 26.57 -6.38 4.34
CA ASN A 146 27.89 -6.77 4.83
C ASN A 146 27.81 -7.77 6.02
N GLU A 147 26.70 -7.79 6.76
CA GLU A 147 26.54 -8.62 7.96
C GLU A 147 25.72 -9.89 7.74
N LYS A 148 24.65 -9.85 6.93
CA LYS A 148 23.74 -10.98 6.69
C LYS A 148 23.07 -10.89 5.32
N ASN A 149 22.67 -12.04 4.80
CA ASN A 149 21.79 -12.14 3.64
C ASN A 149 20.36 -12.39 4.11
N VAL A 150 19.40 -11.67 3.53
CA VAL A 150 17.98 -11.85 3.82
C VAL A 150 17.23 -12.11 2.51
N LYS A 151 16.40 -13.15 2.53
CA LYS A 151 15.49 -13.47 1.43
C LYS A 151 14.14 -12.81 1.68
N ILE A 152 13.64 -12.04 0.72
CA ILE A 152 12.31 -11.45 0.74
C ILE A 152 11.39 -12.28 -0.16
N LYS A 153 10.24 -12.68 0.37
CA LYS A 153 9.09 -13.16 -0.42
C LYS A 153 7.93 -12.19 -0.36
N TYR A 154 7.23 -12.11 -1.48
CA TYR A 154 5.98 -11.38 -1.63
C TYR A 154 4.86 -12.37 -1.91
N PHE A 155 3.75 -12.19 -1.20
CA PHE A 155 2.53 -12.93 -1.41
C PHE A 155 1.38 -11.97 -1.64
N LYS A 156 0.60 -12.22 -2.68
CA LYS A 156 -0.70 -11.58 -2.83
C LYS A 156 -1.68 -12.21 -1.85
N LEU A 157 -2.52 -11.38 -1.23
CA LEU A 157 -3.62 -11.81 -0.36
C LEU A 157 -4.94 -11.80 -1.13
N ASN A 158 -5.55 -12.96 -1.29
CA ASN A 158 -6.87 -13.10 -1.88
C ASN A 158 -7.97 -13.03 -0.81
N LEU A 159 -8.59 -11.85 -0.68
CA LEU A 159 -9.55 -11.59 0.40
C LEU A 159 -11.02 -11.89 0.02
N THR A 160 -11.31 -12.33 -1.21
CA THR A 160 -12.69 -12.49 -1.70
C THR A 160 -13.51 -13.48 -0.89
N SER A 161 -12.89 -14.60 -0.49
CA SER A 161 -13.59 -15.75 0.07
C SER A 161 -13.30 -15.94 1.57
N VAL A 162 -12.82 -14.90 2.26
CA VAL A 162 -12.61 -14.97 3.71
C VAL A 162 -13.96 -14.92 4.42
N PRO A 163 -14.37 -15.97 5.16
CA PRO A 163 -15.72 -16.07 5.72
C PRO A 163 -15.99 -15.09 6.87
N GLN A 164 -14.99 -14.82 7.72
CA GLN A 164 -15.09 -13.87 8.83
C GLN A 164 -14.16 -12.67 8.62
N LYS A 165 -14.61 -11.71 7.81
CA LYS A 165 -13.82 -10.54 7.40
C LYS A 165 -13.37 -9.67 8.60
N GLU A 166 -14.26 -9.45 9.56
CA GLU A 166 -14.03 -8.59 10.74
C GLU A 166 -12.91 -9.11 11.66
N SER A 167 -12.79 -10.44 11.80
CA SER A 167 -11.76 -11.05 12.66
C SER A 167 -10.47 -11.38 11.90
N PHE A 168 -10.48 -11.30 10.57
CA PHE A 168 -9.38 -11.76 9.72
C PHE A 168 -8.04 -11.14 10.11
N ILE A 169 -7.95 -9.82 10.23
CA ILE A 169 -6.68 -9.14 10.50
C ILE A 169 -6.06 -9.66 11.80
N THR A 170 -6.87 -9.76 12.85
CA THR A 170 -6.43 -10.25 14.16
C THR A 170 -6.03 -11.73 14.11
N SER A 171 -6.87 -12.58 13.51
CA SER A 171 -6.63 -14.03 13.41
C SER A 171 -5.41 -14.34 12.54
N PHE A 172 -5.26 -13.65 11.41
CA PHE A 172 -4.14 -13.81 10.49
C PHE A 172 -2.83 -13.34 11.12
N THR A 173 -2.84 -12.23 11.85
CA THR A 173 -1.66 -11.74 12.59
C THR A 173 -1.24 -12.74 13.67
N LYS A 174 -2.17 -13.26 14.49
CA LYS A 174 -1.89 -14.31 15.48
C LYS A 174 -1.33 -15.59 14.85
N MET A 175 -1.84 -15.97 13.69
CA MET A 175 -1.31 -17.11 12.95
C MET A 175 0.15 -16.85 12.55
N LEU A 176 0.48 -15.68 11.98
CA LEU A 176 1.86 -15.31 11.67
C LEU A 176 2.78 -15.35 12.90
N GLU A 177 2.29 -14.89 14.06
CA GLU A 177 3.02 -14.97 15.34
C GLU A 177 3.30 -16.42 15.74
N ASN A 178 2.30 -17.30 15.65
CA ASN A 178 2.41 -18.72 15.98
C ASN A 178 3.45 -19.45 15.11
N PHE A 179 3.51 -19.13 13.82
CA PHE A 179 4.54 -19.64 12.92
C PHE A 179 5.91 -18.97 13.11
N LYS A 180 6.00 -17.97 13.99
CA LYS A 180 7.19 -17.15 14.24
C LYS A 180 7.70 -16.49 12.95
N MET A 181 6.77 -16.01 12.12
CA MET A 181 7.07 -15.41 10.83
C MET A 181 7.38 -13.93 11.00
N ARG A 182 8.55 -13.50 10.53
CA ARG A 182 8.84 -12.08 10.34
C ARG A 182 8.12 -11.62 9.08
N ALA A 183 6.94 -11.04 9.28
CA ALA A 183 6.03 -10.72 8.21
C ALA A 183 5.37 -9.35 8.37
N ARG A 184 5.11 -8.71 7.24
CA ARG A 184 4.44 -7.40 7.11
C ARG A 184 3.20 -7.60 6.26
N ILE A 185 2.03 -7.34 6.84
CA ILE A 185 0.79 -7.25 6.08
C ILE A 185 0.64 -5.81 5.62
N VAL A 186 0.34 -5.58 4.34
CA VAL A 186 0.08 -4.24 3.81
C VAL A 186 -1.27 -4.18 3.13
N PHE A 187 -2.03 -3.15 3.47
CA PHE A 187 -3.28 -2.75 2.82
C PHE A 187 -3.05 -1.39 2.15
N SER A 188 -3.04 -1.35 0.82
CA SER A 188 -2.80 -0.14 0.03
C SER A 188 -4.08 0.34 -0.64
N PHE A 189 -4.40 1.62 -0.48
CA PHE A 189 -5.62 2.26 -0.93
C PHE A 189 -5.29 3.33 -1.96
N LYS A 190 -5.91 3.27 -3.14
CA LYS A 190 -5.75 4.25 -4.23
C LYS A 190 -7.08 4.51 -4.93
N ILE A 191 -7.19 5.64 -5.62
CA ILE A 191 -8.30 5.89 -6.56
C ILE A 191 -7.93 5.30 -7.92
N ASN A 192 -8.81 4.48 -8.48
CA ASN A 192 -8.64 3.97 -9.84
C ASN A 192 -9.14 5.00 -10.88
N LYS A 193 -8.95 4.69 -12.17
CA LYS A 193 -9.40 5.57 -13.27
C LYS A 193 -10.91 5.83 -13.30
N ASN A 194 -11.70 5.00 -12.62
CA ASN A 194 -13.15 5.11 -12.53
C ASN A 194 -13.59 5.87 -11.26
N TYR A 195 -12.68 6.53 -10.55
CA TYR A 195 -12.95 7.23 -9.29
C TYR A 195 -13.52 6.32 -8.19
N GLN A 196 -13.08 5.06 -8.16
CA GLN A 196 -13.38 4.10 -7.11
C GLN A 196 -12.17 3.94 -6.20
N ILE A 197 -12.43 3.81 -4.90
CA ILE A 197 -11.40 3.44 -3.93
C ILE A 197 -11.15 1.94 -4.10
N ILE A 198 -9.93 1.61 -4.47
CA ILE A 198 -9.50 0.23 -4.62
C ILE A 198 -8.46 -0.11 -3.57
N LEU A 199 -8.54 -1.35 -3.10
CA LEU A 199 -7.69 -1.90 -2.07
C LEU A 199 -6.82 -3.00 -2.67
N THR A 200 -5.51 -2.94 -2.43
CA THR A 200 -4.60 -4.06 -2.65
C THR A 200 -4.08 -4.56 -1.32
N ALA A 201 -4.13 -5.87 -1.10
CA ALA A 201 -3.62 -6.51 0.10
C ALA A 201 -2.52 -7.49 -0.25
N TYR A 202 -1.41 -7.43 0.48
CA TYR A 202 -0.28 -8.32 0.28
C TYR A 202 0.52 -8.55 1.56
N LEU A 203 1.34 -9.59 1.56
CA LEU A 203 2.17 -10.01 2.66
C LEU A 203 3.63 -10.07 2.19
N ILE A 204 4.52 -9.42 2.92
CA ILE A 204 5.97 -9.54 2.75
C ILE A 204 6.49 -10.39 3.88
N ILE A 205 7.34 -11.38 3.57
CA ILE A 205 8.00 -12.23 4.58
C ILE A 205 9.51 -12.18 4.39
N LEU A 206 10.24 -12.04 5.50
CA LEU A 206 11.68 -12.29 5.54
C LEU A 206 11.94 -13.76 5.85
N ILE A 207 12.68 -14.43 4.98
CA ILE A 207 12.96 -15.85 5.09
C ILE A 207 14.37 -16.04 5.62
N GLU A 208 14.44 -16.69 6.78
CA GLU A 208 15.68 -17.25 7.32
C GLU A 208 15.81 -18.74 6.97
N LYS A 209 14.69 -19.48 6.84
CA LYS A 209 14.63 -20.91 6.50
C LYS A 209 13.45 -21.23 5.58
N GLU A 210 13.70 -21.89 4.44
CA GLU A 210 12.69 -22.12 3.39
C GLU A 210 11.61 -23.14 3.72
N GLU A 211 11.96 -24.24 4.41
CA GLU A 211 11.01 -25.30 4.76
C GLU A 211 9.81 -24.77 5.56
N LYS A 212 10.05 -23.81 6.45
CA LYS A 212 9.01 -23.15 7.24
C LYS A 212 7.97 -22.45 6.36
N ILE A 213 8.37 -21.89 5.23
CA ILE A 213 7.48 -21.13 4.34
C ILE A 213 6.53 -22.05 3.59
N ASN A 214 7.01 -23.20 3.11
CA ASN A 214 6.16 -24.13 2.37
C ASN A 214 5.10 -24.75 3.30
N SER A 215 5.47 -25.11 4.53
CA SER A 215 4.49 -25.57 5.56
C SER A 215 3.47 -24.47 5.85
N PHE A 216 3.95 -23.25 6.11
CA PHE A 216 3.11 -22.10 6.38
C PHE A 216 2.07 -21.85 5.27
N LEU A 217 2.48 -21.78 4.01
CA LEU A 217 1.56 -21.54 2.89
C LEU A 217 0.48 -22.61 2.79
N LYS A 218 0.86 -23.88 2.97
CA LYS A 218 -0.08 -25.00 2.96
C LYS A 218 -1.07 -24.90 4.12
N GLU A 219 -0.58 -24.65 5.33
CA GLU A 219 -1.41 -24.56 6.53
C GLU A 219 -2.36 -23.36 6.49
N VAL A 220 -1.90 -22.19 6.03
CA VAL A 220 -2.73 -21.01 5.84
C VAL A 220 -3.86 -21.29 4.85
N ASN A 221 -3.52 -21.76 3.65
CA ASN A 221 -4.52 -21.96 2.61
C ASN A 221 -5.52 -23.07 2.99
N ASN A 222 -5.07 -24.08 3.74
CA ASN A 222 -5.96 -25.10 4.30
C ASN A 222 -6.89 -24.53 5.39
N PHE A 223 -6.37 -23.72 6.31
CA PHE A 223 -7.16 -23.13 7.40
C PHE A 223 -8.30 -22.24 6.88
N TYR A 224 -8.04 -21.47 5.82
CA TYR A 224 -9.05 -20.63 5.18
C TYR A 224 -9.86 -21.34 4.09
N GLU A 225 -9.62 -22.64 3.87
CA GLU A 225 -10.24 -23.47 2.83
C GLU A 225 -10.24 -22.81 1.44
N ASN A 226 -9.22 -22.00 1.15
CA ASN A 226 -9.09 -21.23 -0.08
C ASN A 226 -7.62 -20.85 -0.32
N LEU A 227 -7.29 -20.51 -1.57
CA LEU A 227 -6.00 -19.94 -1.94
C LEU A 227 -5.90 -18.48 -1.46
N LEU A 228 -5.71 -18.28 -0.16
CA LEU A 228 -5.54 -16.97 0.47
C LEU A 228 -4.19 -16.35 0.08
N LEU A 229 -3.12 -17.14 0.08
CA LEU A 229 -1.76 -16.69 -0.25
C LEU A 229 -1.31 -17.29 -1.59
N SER A 230 -1.04 -16.43 -2.57
CA SER A 230 -0.33 -16.80 -3.80
C SER A 230 1.06 -16.17 -3.81
N GLY A 231 2.09 -17.01 -4.04
CA GLY A 231 3.48 -16.56 -4.11
C GLY A 231 3.84 -16.04 -5.49
N GLU A 232 4.40 -14.83 -5.51
CA GLU A 232 4.65 -14.07 -6.73
C GLU A 232 6.14 -13.95 -6.99
N GLU A 233 6.52 -13.95 -8.27
CA GLU A 233 7.90 -13.73 -8.65
C GLU A 233 8.27 -12.25 -8.49
N LEU A 234 9.47 -12.01 -7.96
CA LEU A 234 10.00 -10.67 -7.76
C LEU A 234 11.19 -10.43 -8.68
N ASP A 235 11.20 -9.26 -9.31
CA ASP A 235 12.31 -8.70 -10.05
C ASP A 235 13.07 -7.66 -9.22
N LEU A 236 14.30 -7.33 -9.63
CA LEU A 236 15.16 -6.40 -8.90
C LEU A 236 14.50 -5.01 -8.70
N GLY A 237 13.65 -4.58 -9.63
CA GLY A 237 12.93 -3.30 -9.54
C GLY A 237 11.85 -3.28 -8.45
N ASP A 238 11.36 -4.43 -8.02
CA ASP A 238 10.23 -4.55 -7.11
C ASP A 238 10.56 -4.13 -5.68
N LEU A 239 11.84 -4.08 -5.32
CA LEU A 239 12.28 -3.56 -4.04
C LEU A 239 11.80 -2.11 -3.82
N ALA A 240 11.80 -1.29 -4.88
CA ALA A 240 11.32 0.09 -4.79
C ALA A 240 9.81 0.12 -4.46
N TYR A 241 9.01 -0.76 -5.09
CA TYR A 241 7.58 -0.90 -4.80
C TYR A 241 7.36 -1.34 -3.35
N ILE A 242 8.12 -2.34 -2.89
CA ILE A 242 8.08 -2.82 -1.51
C ILE A 242 8.40 -1.69 -0.51
N LEU A 243 9.41 -0.87 -0.78
CA LEU A 243 9.77 0.27 0.05
C LEU A 243 8.78 1.44 -0.05
N TRP A 244 8.12 1.61 -1.18
CA TRP A 244 7.04 2.60 -1.31
C TRP A 244 5.71 2.06 -0.77
N ARG A 245 5.67 0.79 -0.37
CA ARG A 245 4.44 0.10 0.06
C ARG A 245 3.37 0.19 -1.04
N LEU A 246 3.84 0.06 -2.28
CA LEU A 246 3.03 -0.15 -3.47
C LEU A 246 2.97 -1.66 -3.77
N PRO A 247 1.85 -2.13 -4.31
CA PRO A 247 1.77 -3.51 -4.75
C PRO A 247 2.68 -3.73 -5.97
N VAL A 248 3.33 -4.90 -6.00
CA VAL A 248 4.14 -5.35 -7.14
C VAL A 248 3.24 -5.77 -8.31
N ILE A 249 2.03 -6.21 -8.00
CA ILE A 249 1.04 -6.70 -8.98
C ILE A 249 -0.15 -5.76 -9.02
N ASP A 250 -0.66 -5.50 -10.22
CA ASP A 250 -1.89 -4.74 -10.41
C ASP A 250 -3.13 -5.64 -10.23
N SER A 251 -3.33 -6.10 -9.00
CA SER A 251 -4.54 -6.79 -8.59
C SER A 251 -5.16 -6.08 -7.42
N TYR A 252 -6.44 -5.74 -7.54
CA TYR A 252 -7.12 -4.93 -6.55
C TYR A 252 -8.56 -5.42 -6.34
N PHE A 253 -9.11 -5.02 -5.21
CA PHE A 253 -10.49 -5.22 -4.83
C PHE A 253 -11.19 -3.87 -4.76
N ASP A 254 -12.50 -3.84 -4.96
CA ASP A 254 -13.29 -2.67 -4.56
C ASP A 254 -13.27 -2.59 -3.03
N PHE A 255 -12.96 -1.40 -2.49
CA PHE A 255 -12.93 -1.21 -1.04
C PHE A 255 -14.28 -1.52 -0.39
N ASN A 256 -15.40 -1.28 -1.09
CA ASN A 256 -16.73 -1.54 -0.54
C ASN A 256 -16.91 -3.01 -0.14
N ASP A 257 -16.40 -3.94 -0.96
CA ASP A 257 -16.47 -5.39 -0.73
C ASP A 257 -15.65 -5.84 0.49
N LEU A 258 -14.64 -5.06 0.88
CA LEU A 258 -13.69 -5.37 1.94
C LEU A 258 -13.74 -4.39 3.13
N SER A 259 -14.65 -3.43 3.11
CA SER A 259 -14.83 -2.43 4.18
C SER A 259 -15.02 -3.07 5.55
N SER A 260 -15.71 -4.22 5.62
CA SER A 260 -15.94 -4.97 6.85
C SER A 260 -14.66 -5.54 7.49
N PHE A 261 -13.52 -5.60 6.79
CA PHE A 261 -12.24 -5.99 7.41
C PHE A 261 -11.71 -4.94 8.39
N PHE A 262 -12.21 -3.70 8.30
CA PHE A 262 -11.69 -2.56 9.06
C PHE A 262 -12.65 -2.06 10.13
N ASN A 263 -13.71 -2.82 10.44
CA ASN A 263 -14.75 -2.50 11.41
C ASN A 263 -15.35 -1.10 11.23
N ASP A 264 -15.56 -0.69 9.97
CA ASP A 264 -16.15 0.60 9.65
C ASP A 264 -17.63 0.46 9.22
N ASP A 265 -18.50 1.26 9.83
CA ASP A 265 -19.92 1.50 9.47
C ASP A 265 -20.11 2.15 8.08
N TYR A 266 -19.05 2.20 7.26
CA TYR A 266 -18.97 2.87 5.96
C TYR A 266 -19.97 2.35 4.94
N LYS A 267 -20.49 1.12 5.13
CA LYS A 267 -21.52 0.52 4.27
C LYS A 267 -22.77 1.40 4.12
N SER A 268 -23.04 2.33 5.05
CA SER A 268 -24.26 3.16 5.00
C SER A 268 -24.08 4.57 4.41
N LYS A 269 -22.92 5.22 4.54
CA LYS A 269 -22.71 6.61 4.09
C LYS A 269 -22.21 6.74 2.65
N TYR A 270 -21.63 5.68 2.10
CA TYR A 270 -20.88 5.74 0.83
C TYR A 270 -21.21 4.64 -0.16
N ILE A 271 -22.33 3.93 0.05
CA ILE A 271 -23.15 3.61 -1.11
C ILE A 271 -23.53 4.98 -1.70
N LYS A 272 -22.65 5.52 -2.55
CA LYS A 272 -22.93 6.74 -3.29
C LYS A 272 -24.27 6.46 -3.92
N ILE A 273 -25.28 7.26 -3.58
CA ILE A 273 -26.64 7.10 -4.09
C ILE A 273 -26.58 6.89 -5.62
N SER A 274 -25.59 7.50 -6.29
CA SER A 274 -25.28 7.24 -7.69
C SER A 274 -24.96 5.80 -8.06
N SER A 275 -24.08 5.11 -7.33
CA SER A 275 -23.78 3.70 -7.57
C SER A 275 -25.02 2.82 -7.36
N TYR A 276 -25.72 2.99 -6.23
CA TYR A 276 -26.95 2.24 -5.95
C TYR A 276 -28.02 2.46 -7.01
N LEU A 277 -28.22 3.70 -7.44
CA LEU A 277 -29.20 4.03 -8.47
C LEU A 277 -28.82 3.45 -9.83
N VAL A 278 -27.54 3.45 -10.19
CA VAL A 278 -27.05 2.82 -11.44
C VAL A 278 -27.28 1.32 -11.41
N ASP A 279 -26.98 0.66 -10.29
CA ASP A 279 -27.21 -0.78 -10.14
C ASP A 279 -28.70 -1.11 -10.18
N LYS A 280 -29.55 -0.32 -9.51
CA LYS A 280 -31.02 -0.46 -9.59
C LYS A 280 -31.57 -0.19 -10.99
N CYS A 281 -31.03 0.79 -11.71
CA CYS A 281 -31.41 1.02 -13.11
C CYS A 281 -31.04 -0.19 -13.96
N ARG A 282 -29.85 -0.77 -13.78
CA ARG A 282 -29.42 -1.98 -14.50
C ARG A 282 -30.33 -3.18 -14.21
N GLU A 283 -30.64 -3.43 -12.95
CA GLU A 283 -31.55 -4.52 -12.53
C GLU A 283 -32.93 -4.41 -13.18
N ASN A 284 -33.42 -3.19 -13.40
CA ASN A 284 -34.73 -2.90 -13.99
C ASN A 284 -34.68 -2.68 -15.52
N GLY A 285 -33.54 -2.94 -16.18
CA GLY A 285 -33.40 -2.74 -17.63
C GLY A 285 -33.49 -1.27 -18.07
N ILE A 286 -33.23 -0.34 -17.16
CA ILE A 286 -33.25 1.10 -17.42
C ILE A 286 -31.86 1.56 -17.88
N PRO A 287 -31.72 2.10 -19.11
CA PRO A 287 -30.49 2.70 -19.58
C PRO A 287 -30.01 3.82 -18.65
N SER A 288 -28.85 3.60 -18.03
CA SER A 288 -28.22 4.58 -17.15
C SER A 288 -26.69 4.60 -17.32
N LEU A 289 -26.10 5.77 -17.11
CA LEU A 289 -24.67 6.00 -17.16
C LEU A 289 -24.27 6.92 -16.01
N ARG A 290 -23.30 6.50 -15.19
CA ARG A 290 -22.73 7.38 -14.18
C ARG A 290 -21.82 8.41 -14.84
N ILE A 291 -22.07 9.70 -14.60
CA ILE A 291 -21.21 10.78 -15.08
C ILE A 291 -20.14 11.09 -14.04
N ASN A 292 -20.54 11.28 -12.78
CA ASN A 292 -19.64 11.44 -11.64
C ASN A 292 -20.32 10.95 -10.35
N GLU A 293 -19.80 11.33 -9.18
CA GLU A 293 -20.35 10.93 -7.88
C GLU A 293 -21.72 11.51 -7.55
N ASN A 294 -22.06 12.69 -8.08
CA ASN A 294 -23.32 13.39 -7.84
C ASN A 294 -24.22 13.45 -9.09
N MET A 295 -23.80 12.85 -10.20
CA MET A 295 -24.50 12.94 -11.49
C MET A 295 -24.65 11.60 -12.17
N ILE A 296 -25.88 11.27 -12.54
CA ILE A 296 -26.22 10.08 -13.33
C ILE A 296 -27.05 10.51 -14.53
N LEU A 297 -26.76 9.97 -15.70
CA LEU A 297 -27.66 10.02 -16.85
C LEU A 297 -28.61 8.82 -16.78
N VAL A 298 -29.91 9.04 -16.71
CA VAL A 298 -30.94 8.00 -16.74
C VAL A 298 -31.94 8.34 -17.84
N ASN A 299 -32.09 7.47 -18.85
CA ASN A 299 -32.99 7.72 -20.00
C ASN A 299 -32.81 9.12 -20.63
N LYS A 300 -31.55 9.53 -20.84
CA LYS A 300 -31.16 10.84 -21.38
C LYS A 300 -31.48 12.05 -20.48
N LYS A 301 -31.91 11.85 -19.24
CA LYS A 301 -32.08 12.90 -18.23
C LYS A 301 -30.94 12.85 -17.23
N ILE A 302 -30.44 14.02 -16.83
CA ILE A 302 -29.40 14.11 -15.80
C ILE A 302 -30.09 14.18 -14.44
N LEU A 303 -29.81 13.20 -13.58
CA LEU A 303 -30.14 13.21 -12.17
C LEU A 303 -28.97 13.78 -11.39
N PHE A 304 -29.22 14.89 -10.70
CA PHE A 304 -28.29 15.47 -9.73
C PHE A 304 -28.65 14.98 -8.33
N ILE A 305 -27.66 14.41 -7.65
CA ILE A 305 -27.78 14.03 -6.25
C ILE A 305 -27.24 15.19 -5.43
N MET A 306 -28.16 15.92 -4.79
CA MET A 306 -27.82 16.99 -3.87
C MET A 306 -27.91 16.45 -2.44
N ASN A 307 -26.78 16.41 -1.74
CA ASN A 307 -26.80 16.24 -0.29
C ASN A 307 -27.12 17.59 0.33
N ILE A 308 -28.35 17.74 0.82
CA ILE A 308 -28.71 18.88 1.67
C ILE A 308 -28.19 18.55 3.08
N GLN A 309 -27.21 19.34 3.54
CA GLN A 309 -26.73 19.30 4.93
C GLN A 309 -27.65 20.10 5.84
#